data_AF-A0AAD3AK52-F1
#
_entry.id   AF-A0AAD3AK52-F1
#
_cell.length_a   1.000
_cell.length_b   1.000
_cell.length_c   1.000
_cell.angle_alpha   90.00
_cell.angle_beta   90.00
_cell.angle_gamma   90.00
#
_symmetry.space_group_name_H-M   'P 1'
#
loop_
_entity.id
_entity.type
_entity.pdbx_description
1 polymer ?
#
loop_
_entity_poly.entity_id
_entity_poly.type
_entity_poly.pdbx_seq_one_letter_code
_entity_poly.pdbx_strand_id
1 'polypeptide(L)'
;MFPHALAAKAAATVFTGLVGVSAYELLRKAAGGAPVRRATVAAAELSLRGTRRAEVVAESARLKAADVVAEARERIGEEASPPAAAAVHDHDH
;
A
#
# COMPACT_ATOMS: atom_id res chain seq x y z
N MET A 1 20.08 -34.53 -10.05
CA MET A 1 19.98 -34.24 -8.58
C MET A 1 19.22 -32.94 -8.24
N PHE A 2 19.15 -31.94 -9.13
CA PHE A 2 18.39 -30.70 -8.93
C PHE A 2 16.87 -30.80 -8.60
N PRO A 3 16.06 -31.69 -9.23
CA PRO A 3 14.60 -31.66 -9.03
C PRO A 3 14.18 -32.08 -7.62
N HIS A 4 14.92 -33.00 -7.01
CA HIS A 4 14.65 -33.47 -5.63
C HIS A 4 14.95 -32.38 -4.60
N ALA A 5 15.99 -31.58 -4.81
CA ALA A 5 16.33 -30.46 -3.94
C ALA A 5 15.29 -29.32 -4.01
N LEU A 6 14.75 -29.05 -5.20
CA LEU A 6 13.66 -28.09 -5.39
C LEU A 6 12.35 -28.58 -4.74
N ALA A 7 12.01 -29.86 -4.92
CA ALA A 7 10.85 -30.46 -4.29
C ALA A 7 10.94 -30.40 -2.75
N ALA A 8 12.11 -30.68 -2.18
CA ALA A 8 12.35 -30.58 -0.75
C ALA A 8 12.17 -29.13 -0.22
N LYS A 9 12.67 -28.13 -0.95
CA LYS A 9 12.46 -26.72 -0.59
C LYS A 9 11.00 -26.31 -0.67
N ALA A 10 10.30 -26.69 -1.73
CA ALA A 10 8.88 -26.39 -1.88
C ALA A 10 8.06 -27.02 -0.74
N ALA A 11 8.34 -28.28 -0.41
CA ALA A 11 7.71 -28.97 0.72
C ALA A 11 7.97 -28.25 2.05
N ALA A 12 9.21 -27.81 2.29
CA ALA A 12 9.55 -27.05 3.48
C ALA A 12 8.79 -25.71 3.55
N THR A 13 8.67 -24.98 2.44
CA THR A 13 7.92 -23.72 2.39
C THR A 13 6.43 -23.94 2.69
N VAL A 14 5.82 -24.98 2.10
CA VAL A 14 4.43 -25.33 2.39
C VAL A 14 4.26 -25.71 3.86
N PHE A 15 5.19 -26.48 4.42
CA PHE A 15 5.17 -26.85 5.83
C PHE A 15 5.28 -25.63 6.75
N THR A 16 6.19 -24.69 6.47
CA THR A 16 6.28 -23.44 7.23
C THR A 16 5.00 -22.62 7.12
N GLY A 17 4.39 -22.55 5.93
CA GLY A 17 3.08 -21.93 5.74
C GLY A 17 2.00 -22.59 6.60
N LEU A 18 1.96 -23.92 6.63
CA LEU A 18 1.03 -24.70 7.44
C LEU A 18 1.20 -24.45 8.94
N VAL A 19 2.44 -24.38 9.43
CA VAL A 19 2.74 -24.05 10.84
C VAL A 19 2.21 -22.67 11.18
N GLY A 20 2.43 -21.68 10.32
CA GLY A 20 1.93 -20.31 10.51
C GLY A 20 0.39 -20.25 10.57
N VAL A 21 -0.29 -20.89 9.62
CA VAL A 21 -1.77 -20.96 9.59
C VAL A 21 -2.31 -21.67 10.83
N SER A 22 -1.66 -22.75 11.25
CA SER A 22 -2.06 -23.51 12.44
C SER A 22 -1.91 -22.67 13.72
N ALA A 23 -0.79 -21.95 13.86
CA ALA A 23 -0.58 -21.03 14.99
C ALA A 23 -1.64 -19.92 15.03
N TYR A 24 -1.98 -19.35 13.87
CA TYR A 24 -3.03 -18.33 13.75
C TYR A 24 -4.42 -18.87 14.14
N GLU A 25 -4.80 -20.04 13.64
CA GLU A 25 -6.10 -20.66 13.94
C GLU A 25 -6.22 -21.01 15.44
N LEU A 26 -5.14 -21.51 16.06
CA LEU A 26 -5.12 -21.75 17.50
C LEU A 26 -5.28 -20.45 18.30
N LEU A 27 -4.53 -19.40 17.93
CA LEU A 27 -4.65 -18.09 18.56
C LEU A 27 -6.06 -17.51 18.39
N ARG A 28 -6.62 -17.58 17.19
CA ARG A 28 -7.99 -17.14 16.86
C ARG A 28 -9.03 -17.90 17.69
N LYS A 29 -8.88 -19.22 17.81
CA LYS A 29 -9.80 -20.09 18.57
C LYS A 29 -9.69 -19.83 20.08
N ALA A 30 -8.48 -19.59 20.58
CA ALA A 30 -8.23 -19.23 21.98
C ALA A 30 -8.73 -17.83 22.33
N ALA A 31 -8.63 -16.88 21.41
CA ALA A 31 -9.09 -15.52 21.60
C ALA A 31 -10.62 -15.41 21.65
N GLY A 32 -11.35 -16.26 20.92
CA GLY A 32 -12.82 -16.20 20.86
C GLY A 32 -13.36 -14.96 20.14
N GLY A 33 -14.69 -14.78 20.12
CA GLY A 33 -15.33 -13.74 19.29
C GLY A 33 -15.09 -12.28 19.74
N ALA A 34 -14.89 -12.05 21.04
CA ALA A 34 -14.78 -10.70 21.61
C ALA A 34 -13.52 -9.92 21.16
N PRO A 35 -12.29 -10.46 21.24
CA PRO A 35 -11.10 -9.76 20.75
C PRO A 35 -11.04 -9.68 19.22
N VAL A 36 -11.59 -10.65 18.48
CA VAL A 36 -11.70 -10.57 17.00
C VAL A 36 -12.57 -9.38 16.59
N ARG A 37 -13.71 -9.18 17.27
CA ARG A 37 -14.58 -8.02 17.05
C ARG A 37 -13.88 -6.70 17.42
N ARG A 38 -13.12 -6.66 18.51
CA ARG A 38 -12.35 -5.47 18.90
C ARG A 38 -11.26 -5.15 17.88
N ALA A 39 -10.56 -6.15 17.37
CA ALA A 39 -9.53 -5.97 16.34
C ALA A 39 -10.13 -5.47 15.03
N THR A 40 -11.27 -6.02 14.60
CA THR A 40 -11.96 -5.54 13.38
C THR A 40 -12.49 -4.11 13.55
N VAL A 41 -13.06 -3.76 14.71
CA VAL A 41 -13.48 -2.39 14.99
C VAL A 41 -12.28 -1.44 15.03
N ALA A 42 -11.18 -1.80 15.69
CA ALA A 42 -9.97 -0.99 15.72
C ALA A 42 -9.36 -0.80 14.32
N ALA A 43 -9.35 -1.85 13.50
CA ALA A 43 -8.90 -1.78 12.11
C ALA A 43 -9.80 -0.87 11.27
N ALA A 44 -11.13 -0.95 11.45
CA ALA A 44 -12.08 -0.07 10.78
C ALA A 44 -11.96 1.39 11.27
N GLU A 45 -11.76 1.62 12.56
CA GLU A 45 -11.49 2.97 13.09
C GLU A 45 -10.19 3.54 12.53
N LEU A 46 -9.14 2.73 12.44
CA LEU A 46 -7.87 3.13 11.85
C LEU A 46 -8.03 3.43 10.35
N SER A 47 -8.79 2.62 9.61
CA SER A 47 -9.03 2.86 8.19
C SER A 47 -9.84 4.15 7.98
N LEU A 48 -10.90 4.38 8.76
CA LEU A 48 -11.69 5.61 8.70
C LEU A 48 -10.91 6.86 9.11
N ARG A 49 -9.94 6.74 10.02
CA ARG A 49 -9.01 7.83 10.36
C ARG A 49 -7.95 8.03 9.28
N GLY A 50 -7.49 6.95 8.66
CA GLY A 50 -6.49 6.95 7.59
C GLY A 50 -7.00 7.57 6.30
N THR A 51 -8.28 7.36 5.95
CA THR A 51 -8.87 7.94 4.73
C THR A 51 -8.84 9.46 4.72
N ARG A 52 -8.97 10.13 5.88
CA ARG A 52 -8.83 11.60 5.97
C ARG A 52 -7.44 12.11 5.60
N ARG A 53 -6.41 11.28 5.68
CA ARG A 53 -5.05 11.61 5.24
C ARG A 53 -4.73 11.10 3.83
N ALA A 54 -5.62 10.33 3.22
CA ALA A 54 -5.40 9.74 1.91
C ALA A 54 -5.40 10.80 0.80
N GLU A 55 -6.23 11.84 0.91
CA GLU A 55 -6.26 12.95 -0.06
C GLU A 55 -4.92 13.70 -0.10
N VAL A 56 -4.36 14.03 1.08
CA VAL A 56 -3.06 14.70 1.19
C VAL A 56 -1.94 13.84 0.63
N VAL A 57 -2.00 12.52 0.86
CA VAL A 57 -1.00 11.58 0.33
C VAL A 57 -1.11 11.43 -1.19
N ALA A 58 -2.33 11.39 -1.74
CA ALA A 58 -2.56 11.30 -3.18
C ALA A 58 -2.04 12.55 -3.91
N GLU A 59 -2.33 13.74 -3.38
CA GLU A 59 -1.81 14.98 -3.96
C GLU A 59 -0.29 15.06 -3.83
N SER A 60 0.26 14.71 -2.67
CA SER A 60 1.72 14.67 -2.47
C SER A 60 2.41 13.67 -3.39
N ALA A 61 1.77 12.53 -3.69
CA ALA A 61 2.30 11.54 -4.63
C ALA A 61 2.29 12.08 -6.07
N ARG A 62 1.23 12.79 -6.47
CA ARG A 62 1.15 13.46 -7.77
C ARG A 62 2.25 14.50 -7.94
N LEU A 63 2.48 15.33 -6.92
CA LEU A 63 3.54 16.33 -6.93
C LEU A 63 4.93 15.68 -7.04
N LYS A 64 5.22 14.66 -6.23
CA LYS A 64 6.50 13.94 -6.32
C LYS A 64 6.72 13.26 -7.67
N ALA A 65 5.66 12.73 -8.27
CA ALA A 65 5.74 12.16 -9.62
C ALA A 65 6.04 13.25 -10.65
N ALA A 66 5.44 14.43 -10.51
CA ALA A 66 5.74 15.58 -11.37
C ALA A 66 7.21 16.04 -11.21
N ASP A 67 7.73 16.06 -9.98
CA ASP A 67 9.14 16.41 -9.70
C ASP A 67 10.10 15.44 -10.41
N VAL A 68 9.84 14.14 -10.36
CA VAL A 68 10.66 13.12 -11.06
C VAL A 68 10.60 13.29 -12.57
N VAL A 69 9.43 13.60 -13.14
CA VAL A 69 9.29 13.85 -14.58
C VAL A 69 10.02 15.12 -14.99
N ALA A 70 9.95 16.18 -14.18
CA ALA A 70 10.69 17.42 -14.42
C ALA A 70 12.20 17.17 -14.40
N GLU A 71 12.71 16.45 -13.39
CA GLU A 71 14.13 16.08 -13.30
C GLU A 71 14.58 15.23 -14.50
N ALA A 72 13.75 14.28 -14.94
CA ALA A 72 14.06 13.47 -16.12
C ALA A 72 14.14 14.30 -17.41
N ARG A 73 13.27 15.31 -17.57
CA ARG A 73 13.27 16.24 -18.71
C ARG A 73 14.50 17.13 -18.75
N GLU A 74 14.90 17.68 -17.60
CA GLU A 74 16.12 18.46 -17.48
C GLU A 74 17.35 17.66 -17.92
N ARG A 75 17.45 16.38 -17.50
CA ARG A 75 18.57 15.50 -17.88
C ARG A 75 18.64 15.19 -19.37
N ILE A 76 17.51 15.15 -20.07
CA ILE A 76 17.47 14.93 -21.53
C ILE A 76 17.57 16.24 -22.32
N GLY A 77 17.74 17.39 -21.65
CA GLY A 77 17.86 18.70 -22.27
C GLY A 77 16.54 19.27 -22.80
N GLU A 78 15.40 18.75 -22.33
CA GLU A 78 14.08 19.27 -22.66
C GLU A 78 13.63 20.29 -21.61
N GLU A 79 13.16 21.47 -22.04
CA GLU A 79 12.56 22.44 -21.13
C GLU A 79 11.27 21.88 -20.51
N ALA A 80 11.14 22.01 -19.19
CA ALA A 80 9.92 21.62 -18.49
C ALA A 80 8.74 22.44 -19.03
N SER A 81 7.65 21.77 -19.42
CA SER A 81 6.43 22.45 -19.85
C SER A 81 6.01 23.44 -18.76
N PRO A 82 5.79 24.73 -19.08
CA PRO A 82 5.34 25.70 -18.09
C PRO A 82 4.08 25.18 -17.40
N PRO A 83 3.91 25.42 -16.08
CA PRO A 83 2.76 24.94 -15.34
C PRO A 83 1.50 25.38 -16.09
N ALA A 84 0.64 24.41 -16.43
CA ALA A 84 -0.62 24.71 -17.10
C ALA A 84 -1.33 25.76 -16.26
N ALA A 85 -1.47 26.98 -16.79
CA ALA A 85 -2.24 28.04 -16.16
C ALA A 85 -3.59 27.41 -15.80
N ALA A 86 -3.87 27.31 -14.50
CA ALA A 86 -5.15 26.85 -14.02
C ALA A 86 -6.20 27.62 -14.82
N ALA A 87 -7.09 26.88 -15.51
CA ALA A 87 -8.18 27.49 -16.27
C ALA A 87 -8.82 28.53 -15.35
N VAL A 88 -8.71 29.80 -15.77
CA VAL A 88 -9.19 30.95 -15.00
C VAL A 88 -10.67 30.69 -14.74
N HIS A 89 -11.00 30.30 -13.52
CA HIS A 89 -12.39 30.20 -13.10
C HIS A 89 -12.89 31.62 -12.91
N ASP A 90 -13.75 32.04 -13.83
CA ASP A 90 -14.42 33.32 -13.83
C ASP A 90 -15.28 33.43 -12.56
N HIS A 91 -14.89 34.29 -11.63
CA HIS A 91 -15.69 34.64 -10.47
C HIS A 91 -16.44 35.93 -10.81
N ASP A 92 -17.62 35.77 -11.41
CA ASP A 92 -18.57 36.86 -11.57
C ASP A 92 -18.94 37.43 -10.19
N HIS A 93 -18.88 38.76 -10.09
CA HIS A 93 -19.13 39.57 -8.89
C HIS A 93 -20.61 39.85 -8.65
#